data_AF-A0A8S9WKI3-F1
#
_entry.id   AF-A0A8S9WKI3-F1
#
_cell.length_a   1.000
_cell.length_b   1.000
_cell.length_c   1.000
_cell.angle_alpha   90.00
_cell.angle_beta   90.00
_cell.angle_gamma   90.00
#
_symmetry.space_group_name_H-M   'P 1'
#
loop_
_entity.id
_entity.type
_entity.pdbx_description
1 polymer ?
#
loop_
_entity_poly.entity_id
_entity_poly.type
_entity_poly.pdbx_seq_one_letter_code
_entity_poly.pdbx_strand_id
1 'polypeptide(L)'
;MSKIGKPLSNPFSTGGGGGHFEAHVQASFVVLMLTGGFAPCMPCWPISMIKLQGKIDGFDTDDLIVFVEDSSNEQKRKLLGQVKHTIHITQGDPTFGEVMQAAWNDFNNSALFSKNKDVIALITGPLSATDTNDVRWLLDQARHTKSDDEFF
;
A
#
# COMPACT_ATOMS: atom_id res chain seq x y z
N MET A 1 -44.18 5.15 18.05
CA MET A 1 -43.18 4.57 17.12
C MET A 1 -42.15 5.64 16.80
N SER A 2 -40.96 5.57 17.40
CA SER A 2 -39.89 6.53 17.15
C SER A 2 -39.17 6.14 15.85
N LYS A 3 -39.01 7.11 14.93
CA LYS A 3 -38.22 6.93 13.71
C LYS A 3 -36.75 6.92 14.13
N ILE A 4 -36.13 5.74 14.09
CA ILE A 4 -34.68 5.61 14.16
C ILE A 4 -34.12 6.31 12.91
N GLY A 5 -33.53 7.49 13.10
CA GLY A 5 -32.85 8.22 12.04
C GLY A 5 -31.73 7.36 11.46
N LYS A 6 -31.63 7.32 10.13
CA LYS A 6 -30.46 6.75 9.45
C LYS A 6 -29.20 7.34 10.08
N PRO A 7 -28.20 6.54 10.46
CA PRO A 7 -26.93 7.09 10.94
C PRO A 7 -26.39 8.01 9.85
N LEU A 8 -26.18 9.29 10.20
CA LEU A 8 -25.53 10.27 9.35
C LEU A 8 -24.17 9.67 8.96
N SER A 9 -23.96 9.50 7.65
CA SER A 9 -22.68 9.03 7.14
C SER A 9 -21.58 9.98 7.59
N ASN A 10 -20.46 9.42 8.05
CA ASN A 10 -19.34 10.22 8.53
C ASN A 10 -18.90 11.21 7.43
N PRO A 11 -18.61 12.48 7.76
CA PRO A 11 -18.12 13.50 6.81
C PRO A 11 -16.92 13.03 5.98
N PHE A 12 -16.14 12.10 6.53
CA PHE A 12 -15.00 11.46 5.88
C PHE A 12 -15.40 10.63 4.65
N SER A 13 -16.54 9.93 4.73
CA SER A 13 -17.05 9.08 3.64
C SER A 13 -17.79 9.90 2.58
N THR A 14 -18.36 11.05 2.95
CA THR A 14 -19.01 12.00 2.03
C THR A 14 -18.05 13.06 1.46
N GLY A 15 -16.86 13.21 2.03
CA GLY A 15 -15.82 14.17 1.62
C GLY A 15 -14.61 13.56 0.89
N GLY A 16 -14.68 12.31 0.43
CA GLY A 16 -13.62 11.71 -0.39
C GLY A 16 -12.38 11.25 0.37
N GLY A 17 -12.44 11.04 1.68
CA GLY A 17 -11.29 10.69 2.52
C GLY A 17 -10.55 9.41 2.07
N GLY A 18 -11.28 8.41 1.55
CA GLY A 18 -10.68 7.21 0.97
C GLY A 18 -9.87 7.48 -0.30
N GLY A 19 -10.40 8.29 -1.22
CA GLY A 19 -9.70 8.68 -2.44
C GLY A 19 -8.51 9.59 -2.18
N HIS A 20 -8.61 10.50 -1.19
CA HIS A 20 -7.45 11.28 -0.75
C HIS A 20 -6.36 10.41 -0.15
N PHE A 21 -6.70 9.40 0.66
CA PHE A 21 -5.71 8.47 1.20
C PHE A 21 -4.98 7.70 0.09
N GLU A 22 -5.72 7.18 -0.87
CA GLU A 22 -5.16 6.52 -2.05
C GLU A 22 -4.21 7.45 -2.81
N ALA A 23 -4.64 8.68 -3.11
CA ALA A 23 -3.82 9.68 -3.77
C ALA A 23 -2.54 10.03 -2.98
N HIS A 24 -2.61 10.10 -1.65
CA HIS A 24 -1.42 10.34 -0.82
C HIS A 24 -0.44 9.17 -0.87
N VAL A 25 -0.94 7.93 -0.81
CA VAL A 25 -0.09 6.73 -0.96
C VAL A 25 0.57 6.74 -2.33
N GLN A 26 -0.20 6.93 -3.41
CA GLN A 26 0.33 7.01 -4.77
C GLN A 26 1.38 8.12 -4.91
N ALA A 27 1.11 9.31 -4.39
CA ALA A 27 2.05 10.44 -4.39
C ALA A 27 3.36 10.10 -3.65
N SER A 28 3.29 9.36 -2.53
CA SER A 28 4.49 8.96 -1.79
C SER A 28 5.43 8.08 -2.63
N PHE A 29 4.88 7.13 -3.39
CA PHE A 29 5.66 6.30 -4.30
C PHE A 29 6.23 7.11 -5.47
N VAL A 30 5.47 8.07 -6.01
CA VAL A 30 5.97 8.97 -7.06
C VAL A 30 7.14 9.81 -6.56
N VAL A 31 7.07 10.34 -5.34
CA VAL A 31 8.18 11.08 -4.73
C VAL A 31 9.40 10.16 -4.55
N LEU A 32 9.22 8.92 -4.07
CA LEU A 32 10.31 7.95 -3.98
C LEU A 32 10.94 7.69 -5.37
N MET A 33 10.14 7.51 -6.41
CA MET A 33 10.64 7.33 -7.77
C MET A 33 11.47 8.53 -8.26
N LEU A 34 10.96 9.75 -8.09
CA LEU A 34 11.66 10.97 -8.53
C LEU A 34 12.94 11.25 -7.74
N THR A 35 13.03 10.77 -6.50
CA THR A 35 14.20 10.93 -5.64
C THR A 35 15.19 9.77 -5.72
N GLY A 36 14.91 8.75 -6.53
CA GLY A 36 15.74 7.54 -6.61
C GLY A 36 15.64 6.63 -5.38
N GLY A 37 14.58 6.79 -4.60
CA GLY A 37 14.27 5.97 -3.42
C GLY A 37 13.79 4.56 -3.77
N PHE A 38 13.53 3.79 -2.71
CA PHE A 38 13.21 2.38 -2.78
C PHE A 38 11.77 2.10 -2.36
N ALA A 39 11.12 1.15 -3.04
CA ALA A 39 9.80 0.68 -2.65
C ALA A 39 9.89 -0.23 -1.39
N PRO A 40 9.00 -0.08 -0.39
CA PRO A 40 8.90 -1.03 0.71
C PRO A 40 8.67 -2.45 0.21
N CYS A 41 9.11 -3.44 0.99
CA CYS A 41 8.96 -4.88 0.70
C CYS A 41 9.68 -5.38 -0.58
N MET A 42 10.45 -4.52 -1.25
CA MET A 42 11.25 -4.85 -2.43
C MET A 42 12.76 -4.81 -2.08
N PRO A 43 13.64 -5.42 -2.89
CA PRO A 43 15.06 -5.15 -2.81
C PRO A 43 15.37 -3.65 -2.91
N CYS A 44 16.54 -3.23 -2.43
CA CYS A 44 17.02 -1.84 -2.55
C CYS A 44 17.41 -1.48 -3.99
N TRP A 45 16.44 -1.61 -4.89
CA TRP A 45 16.50 -1.27 -6.30
C TRP A 45 15.63 -0.05 -6.54
N PRO A 46 16.13 1.00 -7.23
CA PRO A 46 15.38 2.21 -7.45
C PRO A 46 14.07 1.92 -8.19
N ILE A 47 13.04 2.70 -7.89
CA ILE A 47 11.77 2.64 -8.61
C ILE A 47 12.00 3.19 -10.02
N SER A 48 11.73 2.39 -11.04
CA SER A 48 11.92 2.75 -12.45
C SER A 48 10.62 3.17 -13.13
N MET A 49 9.47 2.68 -12.67
CA MET A 49 8.16 3.02 -13.23
C MET A 49 7.05 2.82 -12.21
N ILE A 50 6.00 3.66 -12.30
CA ILE A 50 4.77 3.51 -11.54
C ILE A 50 3.58 3.53 -12.49
N LYS A 51 2.59 2.66 -12.24
CA LYS A 51 1.26 2.72 -12.86
C LYS A 51 0.22 2.91 -11.76
N LEU A 52 -0.72 3.83 -11.97
CA LEU A 52 -1.76 4.18 -11.00
C LEU A 52 -3.12 3.53 -11.31
N GLN A 53 -3.20 2.76 -12.40
CA GLN A 53 -4.36 1.94 -12.78
C GLN A 53 -3.86 0.65 -13.42
N GLY A 54 -4.05 -0.48 -12.74
CA GLY A 54 -3.58 -1.80 -13.16
C GLY A 54 -4.55 -2.54 -14.10
N LYS A 55 -5.86 -2.29 -13.98
CA LYS A 55 -6.89 -3.05 -14.71
C LYS A 55 -6.81 -2.92 -16.22
N ILE A 56 -6.35 -1.77 -16.72
CA ILE A 56 -6.20 -1.55 -18.16
C ILE A 56 -5.18 -2.51 -18.77
N ASP A 57 -4.20 -2.97 -17.97
CA ASP A 57 -3.15 -3.90 -18.37
C ASP A 57 -3.43 -5.35 -17.93
N GLY A 58 -4.65 -5.66 -17.48
CA GLY A 58 -5.08 -7.00 -17.12
C GLY A 58 -4.71 -7.45 -15.70
N PHE A 59 -4.28 -6.54 -14.82
CA PHE A 59 -4.13 -6.83 -13.40
C PHE A 59 -5.49 -6.71 -12.68
N ASP A 60 -5.77 -7.62 -11.76
CA ASP A 60 -6.97 -7.53 -10.93
C ASP A 60 -6.77 -6.57 -9.75
N THR A 61 -5.53 -6.41 -9.28
CA THR A 61 -5.08 -5.42 -8.30
C THR A 61 -4.79 -4.09 -9.01
N ASP A 62 -5.54 -3.04 -8.66
CA ASP A 62 -5.71 -1.89 -9.56
C ASP A 62 -5.12 -0.56 -9.07
N ASP A 63 -4.89 -0.39 -7.76
CA ASP A 63 -4.68 0.96 -7.22
C ASP A 63 -3.25 1.49 -7.43
N LEU A 64 -2.26 0.61 -7.50
CA LEU A 64 -0.85 0.98 -7.67
C LEU A 64 -0.02 -0.21 -8.17
N ILE A 65 0.81 0.00 -9.17
CA ILE A 65 1.87 -0.95 -9.55
C ILE A 65 3.20 -0.22 -9.56
N VAL A 66 4.15 -0.73 -8.79
CA VAL A 66 5.49 -0.16 -8.68
C VAL A 66 6.50 -1.12 -9.28
N PHE A 67 7.30 -0.65 -10.22
CA PHE A 67 8.38 -1.42 -10.84
C PHE A 67 9.71 -0.94 -10.29
N VAL A 68 10.55 -1.89 -9.88
CA VAL A 68 11.92 -1.64 -9.43
C VAL A 68 12.90 -2.38 -10.34
N GLU A 69 14.07 -1.78 -10.55
CA GLU A 69 15.08 -2.31 -11.48
C GLU A 69 16.48 -2.27 -10.86
N ASP A 70 17.18 -3.39 -10.94
CA ASP A 70 18.58 -3.48 -10.52
C ASP A 70 19.49 -2.78 -11.54
N SER A 71 20.22 -1.77 -11.08
CA SER A 71 21.14 -1.01 -11.93
C SER A 71 22.32 -1.82 -12.46
N SER A 72 22.60 -2.99 -11.87
CA SER A 72 23.77 -3.83 -12.19
C SER A 72 23.49 -4.97 -13.16
N ASN A 73 22.26 -5.50 -13.19
CA ASN A 73 21.92 -6.72 -13.93
C ASN A 73 20.57 -6.65 -14.67
N GLU A 74 19.96 -5.46 -14.76
CA GLU A 74 18.70 -5.20 -15.48
C GLU A 74 17.52 -6.07 -15.01
N GLN A 75 17.60 -6.69 -13.82
CA GLN A 75 16.48 -7.44 -13.28
C GLN A 75 15.37 -6.48 -12.87
N LYS A 76 14.16 -6.80 -13.33
CA LYS A 76 12.94 -6.07 -12.98
C LYS A 76 12.08 -6.90 -12.04
N ARG A 77 11.49 -6.23 -11.06
CA ARG A 77 10.47 -6.78 -10.17
C ARG A 77 9.36 -5.77 -10.00
N LYS A 78 8.22 -6.21 -9.51
CA LYS A 78 7.10 -5.31 -9.23
C LYS A 78 6.36 -5.62 -7.94
N LEU A 79 5.76 -4.57 -7.42
CA LEU A 79 4.82 -4.59 -6.32
C LEU A 79 3.44 -4.23 -6.87
N LEU A 80 2.45 -5.11 -6.66
CA LEU A 80 1.04 -4.85 -6.91
C LEU A 80 0.41 -4.35 -5.60
N GLY A 81 -0.11 -3.14 -5.59
CA GLY A 81 -0.64 -2.46 -4.42
C GLY A 81 -2.15 -2.30 -4.51
N GLN A 82 -2.87 -2.82 -3.52
CA GLN A 82 -4.24 -2.44 -3.25
C GLN A 82 -4.25 -1.48 -2.06
N VAL A 83 -4.84 -0.30 -2.23
CA VAL A 83 -4.92 0.74 -1.22
C VAL A 83 -6.36 0.84 -0.69
N LYS A 84 -6.52 0.60 0.62
CA LYS A 84 -7.82 0.76 1.30
C LYS A 84 -7.63 1.53 2.60
N HIS A 85 -8.20 2.73 2.68
CA HIS A 85 -8.12 3.51 3.92
C HIS A 85 -8.62 2.74 5.14
N THR A 86 -9.65 1.89 5.01
CA THR A 86 -10.13 1.04 6.10
C THR A 86 -10.61 -0.28 5.53
N ILE A 87 -10.19 -1.38 6.14
CA ILE A 87 -10.58 -2.74 5.75
C ILE A 87 -10.61 -3.60 7.01
N HIS A 88 -11.64 -4.43 7.16
CA HIS A 88 -11.72 -5.34 8.31
C HIS A 88 -11.28 -6.73 7.86
N ILE A 89 -10.20 -7.24 8.45
CA ILE A 89 -9.70 -8.58 8.18
C ILE A 89 -10.57 -9.58 8.96
N THR A 90 -11.79 -9.79 8.46
CA THR A 90 -12.78 -10.68 9.06
C THR A 90 -13.44 -11.53 7.97
N GLN A 91 -13.91 -12.72 8.32
CA GLN A 91 -14.55 -13.64 7.36
C GLN A 91 -15.78 -13.03 6.68
N GLY A 92 -16.50 -12.12 7.35
CA GLY A 92 -17.73 -11.53 6.84
C GLY A 92 -17.55 -10.24 6.05
N ASP A 93 -16.33 -9.74 5.87
CA ASP A 93 -16.09 -8.51 5.13
C ASP A 93 -16.02 -8.81 3.61
N PRO A 94 -17.03 -8.42 2.81
CA PRO A 94 -17.05 -8.70 1.38
C PRO A 94 -15.94 -7.95 0.64
N THR A 95 -15.56 -6.76 1.10
CA THR A 95 -14.46 -5.98 0.51
C THR A 95 -13.13 -6.67 0.73
N PHE A 96 -12.89 -7.23 1.91
CA PHE A 96 -11.71 -8.06 2.15
C PHE A 96 -11.69 -9.30 1.26
N GLY A 97 -12.84 -9.98 1.10
CA GLY A 97 -12.98 -11.10 0.17
C GLY A 97 -12.61 -10.75 -1.28
N GLU A 98 -13.10 -9.61 -1.78
CA GLU A 98 -12.79 -9.11 -3.13
C GLU A 98 -11.30 -8.80 -3.30
N VAL A 99 -10.70 -8.11 -2.32
CA VAL A 99 -9.26 -7.78 -2.33
C VAL A 99 -8.41 -9.05 -2.34
N MET A 100 -8.75 -10.04 -1.51
CA MET A 100 -8.03 -11.31 -1.46
C MET A 100 -8.19 -12.10 -2.76
N GLN A 101 -9.39 -12.09 -3.36
CA GLN A 101 -9.63 -12.77 -4.62
C GLN A 101 -8.83 -12.14 -5.78
N ALA A 102 -8.79 -10.80 -5.86
CA ALA A 102 -7.99 -10.08 -6.86
C ALA A 102 -6.49 -10.39 -6.70
N ALA A 103 -5.98 -10.31 -5.47
CA ALA A 103 -4.60 -10.69 -5.16
C ALA A 103 -4.31 -12.15 -5.54
N TRP A 104 -5.25 -13.07 -5.28
CA TRP A 104 -5.08 -14.48 -5.60
C TRP A 104 -5.07 -14.76 -7.11
N ASN A 105 -5.89 -14.03 -7.87
CA ASN A 105 -5.91 -14.13 -9.33
C ASN A 105 -4.59 -13.65 -9.92
N ASP A 106 -4.11 -12.48 -9.50
CA ASP A 106 -2.82 -11.94 -9.95
C ASP A 106 -1.67 -12.86 -9.58
N PHE A 107 -1.65 -13.37 -8.34
CA PHE A 107 -0.62 -14.30 -7.88
C PHE A 107 -0.51 -15.55 -8.76
N ASN A 108 -1.64 -16.06 -9.26
CA ASN A 108 -1.70 -17.24 -10.12
C ASN A 108 -1.55 -16.94 -11.61
N ASN A 109 -1.56 -15.67 -12.01
CA ASN A 109 -1.34 -15.28 -13.39
C ASN A 109 0.16 -15.24 -13.71
N SER A 110 0.72 -16.35 -14.20
CA SER A 110 2.15 -16.44 -14.52
C SER A 110 2.60 -15.53 -15.68
N ALA A 111 1.67 -15.01 -16.49
CA ALA A 111 2.01 -14.05 -17.55
C ALA A 111 2.29 -12.66 -16.97
N LEU A 112 1.60 -12.31 -15.88
CA LEU A 112 1.71 -11.01 -15.26
C LEU A 112 2.53 -11.02 -13.96
N PHE A 113 2.58 -12.11 -13.19
CA PHE A 113 3.18 -12.14 -11.84
C PHE A 113 4.22 -13.25 -11.68
N SER A 114 5.38 -12.90 -11.10
CA SER A 114 6.46 -13.83 -10.77
C SER A 114 6.51 -14.13 -9.28
N LYS A 115 5.98 -15.29 -8.86
CA LYS A 115 5.75 -15.69 -7.45
C LYS A 115 6.93 -15.55 -6.48
N ASN A 116 8.18 -15.63 -6.95
CA ASN A 116 9.38 -15.56 -6.10
C ASN A 116 10.16 -14.23 -6.24
N LYS A 117 9.57 -13.26 -6.93
CA LYS A 117 10.23 -12.00 -7.30
C LYS A 117 9.35 -10.80 -7.02
N ASP A 118 8.08 -10.92 -7.41
CA ASP A 118 7.08 -9.88 -7.28
C ASP A 118 6.34 -10.00 -5.95
N VAL A 119 5.76 -8.89 -5.51
CA VAL A 119 5.07 -8.77 -4.22
C VAL A 119 3.67 -8.23 -4.44
N ILE A 120 2.72 -8.67 -3.61
CA ILE A 120 1.39 -8.08 -3.52
C ILE A 120 1.27 -7.44 -2.14
N ALA A 121 0.85 -6.18 -2.08
CA ALA A 121 0.73 -5.41 -0.85
C ALA A 121 -0.69 -4.86 -0.70
N LEU A 122 -1.28 -5.10 0.46
CA LEU A 122 -2.48 -4.40 0.90
C LEU A 122 -2.04 -3.23 1.80
N ILE A 123 -2.22 -2.01 1.32
CA ILE A 123 -1.82 -0.77 2.00
C ILE A 123 -3.05 -0.17 2.66
N THR A 124 -3.00 0.00 3.98
CA THR A 124 -4.15 0.46 4.77
C THR A 124 -3.79 1.63 5.68
N GLY A 125 -4.80 2.39 6.10
CA GLY A 125 -4.62 3.56 6.96
C GLY A 125 -5.53 3.56 8.19
N PRO A 126 -5.30 4.50 9.11
CA PRO A 126 -4.07 4.54 9.88
C PRO A 126 -3.92 3.31 10.79
N LEU A 127 -2.67 3.04 11.18
CA LEU A 127 -2.32 2.25 12.36
C LEU A 127 -3.20 2.68 13.56
N SER A 128 -3.48 1.78 14.51
CA SER A 128 -4.28 2.16 15.68
C SER A 128 -3.67 3.39 16.38
N ALA A 129 -4.44 4.13 17.18
CA ALA A 129 -3.89 5.30 17.89
C ALA A 129 -2.65 4.93 18.72
N THR A 130 -2.66 3.73 19.30
CA THR A 130 -1.52 3.13 20.02
C THR A 130 -0.33 2.91 19.08
N ASP A 131 -0.53 2.15 18.00
CA ASP A 131 0.54 1.85 17.04
C ASP A 131 1.12 3.12 16.40
N THR A 132 0.26 4.12 16.12
CA THR A 132 0.70 5.41 15.58
C THR A 132 1.58 6.15 16.56
N ASN A 133 1.25 6.15 17.86
CA ASN A 133 2.07 6.81 18.87
C ASN A 133 3.40 6.09 19.08
N ASP A 134 3.35 4.76 19.21
CA ASP A 134 4.53 3.95 19.52
C ASP A 134 5.51 3.94 18.35
N VAL A 135 5.02 3.75 17.12
CA VAL A 135 5.87 3.75 15.91
C VAL A 135 6.45 5.14 15.65
N ARG A 136 5.67 6.22 15.84
CA ARG A 136 6.20 7.58 15.69
C ARG A 136 7.30 7.87 16.69
N TRP A 137 7.09 7.51 17.96
CA TRP A 137 8.11 7.69 18.99
C TRP A 137 9.39 6.93 18.62
N LEU A 138 9.27 5.68 18.18
CA LEU A 138 10.39 4.82 17.80
C LEU A 138 11.17 5.39 16.60
N LEU A 139 10.47 5.86 15.57
CA LEU A 139 11.08 6.51 14.40
C LEU A 139 11.70 7.87 14.74
N ASP A 140 11.11 8.63 15.66
CA ASP A 140 11.68 9.87 16.16
C ASP A 140 12.97 9.61 16.94
N GLN A 141 13.04 8.59 17.80
CA GLN A 141 14.28 8.21 18.45
C GLN A 141 15.34 7.78 17.42
N ALA A 142 14.97 6.96 16.44
CA ALA A 142 15.89 6.51 15.38
C ALA A 142 16.51 7.69 14.60
N ARG A 143 15.72 8.75 14.37
CA ARG A 143 16.19 9.95 13.66
C ARG A 143 17.16 10.82 14.45
N HIS A 144 17.08 10.79 15.78
CA HIS A 144 17.89 11.65 16.66
C HIS A 144 19.06 10.91 17.31
N THR A 145 19.18 9.61 17.11
CA THR A 145 20.26 8.77 17.64
C THR A 145 21.26 8.46 16.53
N LYS A 146 22.55 8.47 16.87
CA LYS A 146 23.62 8.32 15.87
C LYS A 146 23.86 6.86 15.48
N SER A 147 23.61 5.95 16.40
CA SER A 147 23.78 4.50 16.26
C SER A 147 22.78 3.74 17.10
N ASP A 148 22.67 2.44 16.86
CA ASP A 148 21.84 1.52 17.63
C ASP A 148 22.24 1.47 19.12
N ASP A 149 23.52 1.68 19.44
CA ASP A 149 23.99 1.82 20.83
C ASP A 149 23.34 3.01 21.57
N GLU A 150 22.98 4.09 20.87
CA GLU A 150 22.33 5.28 21.45
C GLU A 150 20.79 5.20 21.43
N PHE A 151 20.24 4.14 20.82
CA PHE A 151 18.81 4.01 20.55
C PHE A 151 17.97 3.58 21.76
N PHE A 152 18.59 2.92 22.74
CA PHE A 152 17.91 2.29 23.89
C PHE A 152 17.74 3.20 25.11
#